data_AF-M1EKL7-F1
#
_entry.id   AF-M1EKL7-F1
#
_cell.length_a   1.000
_cell.length_b   1.000
_cell.length_c   1.000
_cell.angle_alpha   90.00
_cell.angle_beta   90.00
_cell.angle_gamma   90.00
#
_symmetry.space_group_name_H-M   'P 1'
#
loop_
_entity.id
_entity.type
_entity.pdbx_description
1 polymer ?
#
loop_
_entity_poly.entity_id
_entity_poly.type
_entity_poly.pdbx_seq_one_letter_code
_entity_poly.pdbx_strand_id
1 'polypeptide(L)'
;TPGVGVFEVDRLLMILTKQRMIDNGIGVDLVCMGEQPLHAVPLFKLHNRSAPRDSCLGDDYNIPHWINHSFYTSKSQLFCNSFTPRIKLAGKKPASEKAKNGRDTSLGTPKEPENALP
;
A
#
# COMPACT_ATOMS: atom_id res chain seq x y z
N THR A 1 12.47 -5.06 -5.17
CA THR A 1 11.12 -5.55 -5.49
C THR A 1 10.41 -4.54 -6.37
N PRO A 2 9.68 -4.96 -7.42
CA PRO A 2 8.84 -4.05 -8.18
C PRO A 2 7.70 -3.53 -7.27
N GLY A 3 7.76 -2.25 -6.91
CA GLY A 3 6.83 -1.60 -6.00
C GLY A 3 6.92 -0.08 -6.14
N VAL A 4 6.08 0.65 -5.40
CA VAL A 4 6.00 2.12 -5.49
C VAL A 4 7.22 2.85 -4.90
N GLY A 5 8.26 2.13 -4.47
CA GLY A 5 9.46 2.71 -3.86
C GLY A 5 9.32 3.07 -2.38
N VAL A 6 8.20 2.68 -1.74
CA VAL A 6 7.99 2.82 -0.29
C VAL A 6 8.26 1.48 0.39
N PHE A 7 9.11 1.50 1.41
CA PHE A 7 9.49 0.33 2.19
C PHE A 7 9.22 0.57 3.65
N GLU A 8 8.51 -0.37 4.24
CA GLU A 8 8.24 -0.41 5.66
C GLU A 8 9.41 -1.09 6.37
N VAL A 9 10.10 -0.38 7.26
CA VAL A 9 11.35 -0.84 7.89
C VAL A 9 11.42 -0.56 9.38
N ASP A 10 12.11 -1.43 10.12
CA ASP A 10 12.43 -1.20 11.53
C ASP A 10 13.46 -0.08 11.69
N ARG A 11 13.23 0.80 12.67
CA ARG A 11 14.06 1.98 12.91
C ARG A 11 15.50 1.64 13.29
N LEU A 12 15.71 0.64 14.16
CA LEU A 12 17.04 0.26 14.60
C LEU A 12 17.81 -0.43 13.47
N LEU A 13 17.12 -1.28 12.70
CA LEU A 13 17.73 -1.94 11.55
C LEU A 13 18.14 -0.94 10.46
N MET A 14 17.32 0.06 10.19
CA MET A 14 17.65 1.15 9.25
C MET A 14 18.90 1.91 9.70
N ILE A 15 18.97 2.29 10.98
CA ILE A 15 20.13 3.02 11.53
C ILE A 15 21.41 2.17 11.42
N LEU A 16 21.34 0.90 11.81
CA LEU A 16 22.48 -0.02 11.70
C LEU A 16 22.95 -0.17 10.25
N THR A 17 22.01 -0.28 9.31
CA THR A 17 22.30 -0.40 7.88
C THR A 17 22.98 0.87 7.37
N LYS A 18 22.42 2.04 7.68
CA LYS A 18 23.02 3.33 7.31
C LYS A 18 24.45 3.45 7.84
N GLN A 19 24.67 3.12 9.11
CA GLN A 19 26.00 3.24 9.74
C GLN A 19 27.02 2.36 9.02
N ARG A 20 26.70 1.09 8.78
CA ARG A 20 27.60 0.17 8.06
C ARG A 20 27.89 0.63 6.63
N MET A 21 26.90 1.15 5.91
CA MET A 21 27.08 1.60 4.54
C MET A 21 28.00 2.83 4.47
N ILE A 22 27.81 3.79 5.37
CA ILE A 22 28.63 5.00 5.43
C ILE A 22 30.06 4.67 5.91
N ASP A 23 30.21 3.87 6.96
CA ASP A 23 31.52 3.56 7.54
C ASP A 23 32.41 2.77 6.58
N ASN A 24 31.82 1.86 5.79
CA ASN A 24 32.56 1.13 4.77
C ASN A 24 32.69 1.91 3.45
N GLY A 25 32.07 3.09 3.34
CA GLY A 25 32.03 3.86 2.09
C GLY A 25 31.32 3.13 0.95
N ILE A 26 30.36 2.26 1.26
CA ILE A 26 29.60 1.49 0.28
C ILE A 26 28.31 2.24 -0.03
N GLY A 27 27.99 2.39 -1.32
CA GLY A 27 26.70 2.91 -1.80
C GLY A 27 25.87 1.82 -2.47
N VAL A 28 24.55 2.00 -2.54
CA VAL A 28 23.65 1.16 -3.34
C VAL A 28 23.19 1.94 -4.56
N ASP A 29 23.12 1.29 -5.72
CA ASP A 29 22.47 1.86 -6.92
C ASP A 29 21.25 1.04 -7.32
N LEU A 30 20.09 1.68 -7.38
CA LEU A 30 18.80 1.07 -7.73
C LEU A 30 18.35 1.55 -9.10
N VAL A 31 18.20 0.63 -10.05
CA VAL A 31 17.61 0.91 -11.37
C VAL A 31 16.19 0.36 -11.42
N CYS A 32 15.21 1.26 -11.59
CA CYS A 32 13.80 0.93 -11.64
C CYS A 32 13.30 0.83 -13.09
N MET A 33 12.61 -0.26 -13.44
CA MET A 33 12.02 -0.46 -14.79
C MET A 33 10.58 0.06 -14.91
N GLY A 34 9.97 0.46 -13.80
CA GLY A 34 8.60 1.00 -13.77
C GLY A 34 8.56 2.50 -13.99
N GLU A 35 7.34 3.05 -14.10
CA GLU A 35 7.11 4.49 -14.11
C GLU A 35 7.57 5.14 -12.80
N GLN A 36 8.19 6.32 -12.91
CA GLN A 36 8.58 7.12 -11.74
C GLN A 36 7.34 7.63 -11.00
N PRO A 37 7.23 7.42 -9.67
CA PRO A 37 6.10 7.94 -8.91
C PRO A 37 6.19 9.45 -8.70
N LEU A 38 5.05 10.09 -8.39
CA LEU A 38 4.96 11.52 -8.06
C LEU A 38 5.41 11.89 -6.63
N HIS A 39 5.88 10.92 -5.85
CA HIS A 39 6.40 11.12 -4.50
C HIS A 39 7.89 10.75 -4.43
N ALA A 40 8.58 11.22 -3.39
CA ALA A 40 9.99 10.93 -3.19
C ALA A 40 10.21 9.42 -2.94
N VAL A 41 11.20 8.85 -3.62
CA VAL A 41 11.61 7.45 -3.49
C VAL A 41 13.14 7.35 -3.55
N PRO A 42 13.76 6.29 -3.00
CA PRO A 42 13.13 5.30 -2.10
C PRO A 42 12.74 5.94 -0.76
N LEU A 43 11.58 5.58 -0.22
CA LEU A 43 11.05 6.12 1.02
C LEU A 43 10.92 5.02 2.08
N PHE A 44 11.53 5.22 3.23
CA PHE A 44 11.45 4.30 4.36
C PHE A 44 10.42 4.79 5.37
N LYS A 45 9.34 4.03 5.55
CA LYS A 45 8.35 4.24 6.60
C LYS A 45 8.79 3.46 7.83
N LEU A 46 9.04 4.16 8.93
CA LEU A 46 9.58 3.58 10.15
C LEU A 46 8.45 3.12 11.06
N HIS A 47 8.47 1.83 11.44
CA HIS A 47 7.57 1.33 12.47
C HIS A 47 8.14 1.67 13.85
N ASN A 48 7.45 2.52 14.62
CA ASN A 48 7.82 2.79 16.00
C ASN A 48 7.24 1.70 16.92
N ARG A 49 8.01 0.66 17.22
CA ARG A 49 7.59 -0.40 18.16
C ARG A 49 7.60 0.04 19.64
N SER A 50 8.03 1.27 19.93
CA SER A 50 8.37 1.74 21.29
C SER A 50 7.45 2.82 21.87
N ALA A 51 6.27 3.09 21.31
CA ALA A 51 5.33 4.04 21.89
C ALA A 51 3.98 3.38 22.26
N PRO A 52 3.70 3.13 23.56
CA PRO A 52 2.35 2.95 24.02
C PRO A 52 1.64 4.32 24.07
N ARG A 53 0.56 4.46 23.30
CA ARG A 53 -0.51 5.46 23.51
C ARG A 53 -0.14 6.96 23.48
N ASP A 54 0.40 7.46 22.37
CA ASP A 54 0.16 8.87 21.98
C ASP A 54 0.09 8.98 20.45
N SER A 55 -1.10 8.68 19.94
CA SER A 55 -1.48 8.63 18.53
C SER A 55 -1.60 10.03 17.89
N CYS A 56 -0.52 10.81 17.94
CA CYS A 56 -0.38 12.10 17.23
C CYS A 56 0.96 12.26 16.50
N LEU A 57 1.95 11.41 16.77
CA LEU A 57 3.19 11.39 16.00
C LEU A 57 2.91 10.60 14.71
N GLY A 58 2.80 11.32 13.59
CA GLY A 58 2.55 10.74 12.27
C GLY A 58 3.59 9.69 11.90
N ASP A 59 3.31 8.96 10.82
CA ASP A 59 4.27 8.00 10.26
C ASP A 59 5.63 8.68 10.03
N ASP A 60 6.67 8.20 10.71
CA ASP A 60 8.04 8.71 10.54
C ASP A 60 8.60 8.21 9.19
N TYR A 61 8.99 9.13 8.30
CA TYR A 61 9.56 8.81 6.99
C TYR A 61 11.04 9.18 6.89
N ASN A 62 11.82 8.37 6.16
CA ASN A 62 13.23 8.62 5.88
C ASN A 62 13.58 8.41 4.41
N ILE A 63 14.39 9.31 3.84
CA ILE A 63 14.94 9.18 2.49
C ILE A 63 16.43 8.82 2.62
N PRO A 64 16.85 7.61 2.22
CA PRO A 64 18.23 7.16 2.38
C PRO A 64 19.13 7.83 1.32
N HIS A 65 20.04 8.69 1.77
CA HIS A 65 21.00 9.40 0.90
C HIS A 65 22.18 8.54 0.44
N TRP A 66 22.41 7.39 1.07
CA TRP A 66 23.46 6.42 0.70
C TRP A 66 23.02 5.47 -0.43
N ILE A 67 21.79 5.66 -0.93
CA ILE A 67 21.23 4.94 -2.07
C ILE A 67 21.08 5.93 -3.22
N ASN A 68 21.73 5.64 -4.34
CA ASN A 68 21.39 6.23 -5.62
C ASN A 68 20.19 5.48 -6.22
N HIS A 69 19.30 6.21 -6.87
CA HIS A 69 18.19 5.60 -7.58
C HIS A 69 17.97 6.29 -8.92
N SER A 70 17.64 5.49 -9.93
CA SER A 70 17.34 5.96 -11.27
C SER A 70 16.18 5.17 -11.87
N PHE A 71 15.46 5.79 -12.80
CA PHE A 71 14.38 5.16 -13.54
C PHE A 71 14.83 4.95 -14.98
N TYR A 72 14.73 3.70 -15.44
CA TYR A 72 14.98 3.35 -16.83
C TYR A 72 13.89 3.98 -17.69
N THR A 73 14.31 4.76 -18.70
CA THR A 73 13.41 5.36 -19.68
C THR A 73 13.72 4.80 -21.07
N SER A 74 12.72 4.18 -21.69
CA SER A 74 12.78 3.78 -23.10
C SER A 74 12.17 4.85 -23.98
N LYS A 75 12.71 5.05 -25.19
CA LYS A 75 12.12 5.97 -26.20
C LYS A 75 10.66 5.64 -26.53
N SER A 76 10.23 4.39 -26.35
CA SER A 76 8.83 3.97 -26.53
C SER A 76 7.91 4.31 -25.35
N GLN A 77 8.44 4.56 -24.15
CA GLN A 77 7.65 4.87 -22.95
C GLN A 77 7.26 6.34 -22.82
N LEU A 78 7.84 7.24 -23.62
CA LEU A 78 7.53 8.68 -23.61
C LEU A 78 6.04 9.00 -23.84
N PHE A 79 5.29 8.07 -24.46
CA PHE A 79 3.85 8.19 -24.69
C PHE A 79 2.97 7.81 -23.49
N CYS A 80 3.55 7.24 -22.42
CA CYS A 80 2.84 6.79 -21.21
C CYS A 80 3.36 7.48 -19.94
N ASN A 81 3.84 8.72 -20.03
CA ASN A 81 4.31 9.51 -18.86
C ASN A 81 3.19 10.11 -18.00
N SER A 82 1.93 9.69 -18.19
CA SER A 82 0.83 10.15 -17.35
C SER A 82 0.59 9.15 -16.22
N PHE A 83 0.74 9.65 -14.98
CA PHE A 83 0.41 8.88 -13.79
C PHE A 83 -1.03 8.36 -13.91
N THR A 84 -1.17 7.05 -14.08
CA THR A 84 -2.46 6.40 -14.21
C THR A 84 -2.80 5.70 -12.88
N PRO A 85 -3.72 6.25 -12.06
CA PRO A 85 -4.10 5.61 -10.81
C PRO A 85 -4.75 4.26 -11.13
N ARG A 86 -4.19 3.19 -10.54
CA ARG A 86 -4.67 1.80 -10.77
C ARG A 86 -5.99 1.51 -10.04
N ILE A 87 -6.44 2.41 -9.16
CA ILE A 87 -7.69 2.30 -8.43
C ILE A 87 -8.76 3.09 -9.19
N LYS A 88 -9.69 2.38 -9.84
CA LYS A 88 -10.92 2.98 -10.36
C LYS A 88 -11.96 2.99 -9.25
N LEU A 89 -12.34 4.18 -8.77
CA LEU A 89 -13.47 4.33 -7.86
C LEU A 89 -14.74 3.83 -8.55
N ALA A 90 -15.48 2.95 -7.88
CA ALA A 90 -16.80 2.55 -8.35
C ALA A 90 -17.70 3.79 -8.44
N GLY A 91 -18.38 3.96 -9.58
CA GLY A 91 -19.33 5.05 -9.76
C GLY A 91 -20.44 4.97 -8.71
N LYS A 92 -20.76 6.10 -8.06
CA LYS A 92 -21.95 6.19 -7.21
C LYS A 92 -23.18 5.92 -8.09
N LYS A 93 -23.95 4.86 -7.79
CA LYS A 93 -25.28 4.67 -8.40
C LYS A 93 -26.13 5.91 -8.07
N PRO A 94 -26.80 6.53 -9.06
CA PRO A 94 -27.76 7.58 -8.77
C PRO A 94 -28.89 7.00 -7.91
N ALA A 95 -29.20 7.68 -6.80
CA ALA A 95 -30.31 7.34 -5.93
C ALA A 95 -31.64 7.73 -6.60
N SER A 96 -32.21 6.81 -7.35
CA SER A 96 -33.58 6.82 -7.86
C SER A 96 -33.90 5.35 -8.16
N GLU A 97 -34.87 4.63 -7.59
CA GLU A 97 -36.13 4.97 -6.93
C GLU A 97 -36.32 4.07 -5.70
N LYS A 98 -36.70 4.62 -4.54
CA LYS A 98 -37.46 3.88 -3.53
C LYS A 98 -38.91 4.37 -3.61
N ALA A 99 -39.74 3.63 -4.33
CA ALA A 99 -41.18 3.68 -4.14
C ALA A 99 -41.80 2.32 -4.46
N LYS A 100 -42.63 1.86 -3.50
CA LYS A 100 -43.66 0.81 -3.57
C LYS A 100 -43.30 -0.62 -3.11
N ASN A 101 -43.48 -0.77 -1.79
CA ASN A 101 -44.46 -1.64 -1.12
C ASN A 101 -44.40 -3.17 -1.27
N GLY A 102 -44.34 -3.82 -0.11
CA GLY A 102 -44.84 -5.17 0.12
C GLY A 102 -44.46 -5.66 1.52
N ARG A 103 -45.33 -5.42 2.51
CA ARG A 103 -45.28 -6.07 3.83
C ARG A 103 -45.36 -7.59 3.64
N ASP A 104 -44.68 -8.33 4.52
CA ASP A 104 -45.18 -9.52 5.26
C ASP A 104 -43.98 -10.18 5.96
N THR A 105 -43.78 -9.92 7.26
CA THR A 105 -44.26 -10.65 8.45
C THR A 105 -43.44 -11.88 8.86
N SER A 106 -43.00 -11.81 10.13
CA SER A 106 -42.74 -12.87 11.12
C SER A 106 -41.59 -13.89 10.97
N LEU A 107 -40.77 -13.86 12.04
CA LEU A 107 -40.01 -14.95 12.64
C LEU A 107 -40.68 -16.33 12.58
N GLY A 108 -39.85 -17.38 12.51
CA GLY A 108 -40.17 -18.67 13.13
C GLY A 108 -39.50 -19.88 12.48
N THR A 109 -38.39 -20.37 13.06
CA THR A 109 -37.98 -21.79 12.97
C THR A 109 -39.07 -22.66 13.61
N PRO A 110 -39.35 -23.90 13.15
CA PRO A 110 -38.63 -25.05 13.75
C PRO A 110 -38.52 -26.36 12.90
N LYS A 111 -37.47 -27.15 13.23
CA LYS A 111 -37.39 -28.63 13.29
C LYS A 111 -37.31 -29.49 12.00
N GLU A 112 -36.13 -30.11 11.84
CA GLU A 112 -35.85 -31.51 11.40
C GLU A 112 -36.76 -32.54 12.13
N PRO A 113 -37.06 -33.75 11.59
CA PRO A 113 -36.02 -34.74 11.23
C PRO A 113 -36.34 -35.79 10.11
N GLU A 114 -35.28 -36.55 9.77
CA GLU A 114 -35.29 -37.99 9.43
C GLU A 114 -35.68 -38.41 8.00
N ASN A 115 -34.70 -38.94 7.24
CA ASN A 115 -34.83 -40.33 6.77
C ASN A 115 -33.53 -40.97 6.28
N ALA A 116 -33.43 -42.25 6.60
CA ALA A 116 -32.32 -43.20 6.53
C ALA A 116 -31.97 -43.64 5.08
N LEU A 117 -30.68 -43.84 4.77
CA LEU A 117 -29.98 -45.14 4.49
C LEU A 117 -30.36 -45.84 3.17
N PRO A 118 -29.55 -46.78 2.60
CA PRO A 118 -28.47 -47.60 3.18
C PRO A 118 -27.03 -47.19 2.86
#